data_AF-A0A960M442-F1
#
_entry.id   AF-A0A960M442-F1
#
_cell.length_a   1.000
_cell.length_b   1.000
_cell.length_c   1.000
_cell.angle_alpha   90.00
_cell.angle_beta   90.00
_cell.angle_gamma   90.00
#
_symmetry.space_group_name_H-M   'P 1'
#
loop_
_entity.id
_entity.type
_entity.pdbx_description
1 polymer ?
#
loop_
_entity_poly.entity_id
_entity_poly.type
_entity_poly.pdbx_seq_one_letter_code
_entity_poly.pdbx_strand_id
1 'polypeptide(L)'
;MTRRLLLFLGLICTSGSLMAGFYEESGNQGFYFFEDSKEAEKSQKEKPKTPEEAAEIMAQQREELYKLRCLAILSPSRENVIRYVEEQNRILSLSENFAKEWQYLLLDLPELGDGFA
;
A
#
# COMPACT_ATOMS: atom_id res chain seq x y z
N MET A 1 19.74 29.34 49.45
CA MET A 1 19.83 28.22 48.48
C MET A 1 18.48 27.79 47.89
N THR A 2 17.35 28.24 48.42
CA THR A 2 15.99 27.84 48.00
C THR A 2 15.50 28.45 46.67
N ARG A 3 15.95 29.68 46.33
CA ARG A 3 15.50 30.39 45.11
C ARG A 3 16.10 29.83 43.80
N ARG A 4 17.31 29.25 43.85
CA ARG A 4 17.93 28.58 42.69
C ARG A 4 17.31 27.22 42.42
N LEU A 5 16.90 26.50 43.47
CA LEU A 5 16.22 25.21 43.35
C LEU A 5 14.84 25.35 42.68
N LEU A 6 14.09 26.41 43.05
CA LEU A 6 12.79 26.74 42.43
C LEU A 6 12.90 27.10 40.94
N LEU A 7 13.97 27.79 40.53
CA LEU A 7 14.21 28.10 39.12
C LEU A 7 14.61 26.86 38.32
N PHE A 8 15.40 25.95 38.89
CA PHE A 8 15.71 24.67 38.27
C PHE A 8 14.49 23.76 38.15
N LEU A 9 13.62 23.72 39.16
CA LEU A 9 12.38 22.94 39.10
C LEU A 9 11.41 23.48 38.05
N GLY A 10 11.31 24.82 37.92
CA GLY A 10 10.50 25.46 36.88
C GLY A 10 10.98 25.19 35.46
N LEU A 11 12.30 25.09 35.25
CA LEU A 11 12.90 24.81 33.94
C LEU A 11 12.67 23.36 33.47
N ILE A 12 12.51 22.41 34.40
CA ILE A 12 12.27 20.99 34.10
C ILE A 12 10.80 20.74 33.72
N CYS A 13 9.86 21.56 34.23
CA CYS A 13 8.44 21.40 33.91
C CYS A 13 8.06 21.97 32.53
N THR A 14 8.80 22.93 31.97
CA THR A 14 8.47 23.52 30.67
C THR A 14 8.91 22.69 29.47
N SER A 15 9.83 21.74 29.64
CA SER A 15 10.31 20.87 28.57
C SER A 15 9.35 19.70 28.24
N GLY A 16 8.42 19.36 29.13
CA GLY A 16 7.45 18.27 28.91
C GLY A 16 6.39 18.58 27.84
N SER A 17 6.12 19.85 27.55
CA SER A 17 5.04 20.25 26.63
C SER A 17 5.45 20.33 25.14
N LEU A 18 6.74 20.20 24.80
CA LEU A 18 7.19 20.32 23.40
C LEU A 18 7.01 19.04 22.57
N MET A 19 6.72 17.89 23.19
CA MET A 19 6.55 16.60 22.50
C MET A 19 5.10 16.19 22.28
N ALA A 20 4.12 16.97 22.78
CA ALA A 20 2.71 16.66 22.61
C ALA A 20 2.24 16.76 21.15
N GLY A 21 2.80 17.69 20.37
CA GLY A 21 2.42 17.91 18.97
C GLY A 21 2.86 16.80 18.00
N PHE A 22 3.88 16.01 18.35
CA PHE A 22 4.36 14.92 17.47
C PHE A 22 3.37 13.74 17.39
N TYR A 23 2.66 13.45 18.49
CA TYR A 23 1.69 12.36 18.53
C TYR A 23 0.32 12.77 17.97
N GLU A 24 -0.04 14.05 18.06
CA GLU A 24 -1.33 14.56 17.60
C GLU A 24 -1.45 14.51 16.06
N GLU A 25 -0.35 14.63 15.32
CA GLU A 25 -0.33 14.51 13.86
C GLU A 25 -0.30 13.04 13.37
N SER A 26 0.19 12.10 14.20
CA SER A 26 0.19 10.66 13.89
C SER A 26 -1.15 9.96 14.14
N GLY A 27 -2.04 10.56 14.96
CA GLY A 27 -3.32 9.97 15.36
C GLY A 27 -4.35 9.83 14.22
N ASN A 28 -4.11 10.46 13.07
CA ASN A 28 -4.98 10.39 11.90
C ASN A 28 -4.51 9.38 10.84
N GLN A 29 -3.45 8.60 11.11
CA GLN A 29 -3.06 7.46 10.29
C GLN A 29 -3.83 6.21 10.71
N GLY A 30 -5.17 6.31 10.66
CA GLY A 30 -6.06 5.23 11.01
C GLY A 30 -5.75 3.95 10.23
N PHE A 31 -6.09 2.80 10.82
CA PHE A 31 -6.12 1.52 10.13
C PHE A 31 -7.10 1.65 8.94
N TYR A 32 -6.58 1.76 7.72
CA TYR A 32 -7.39 1.63 6.53
C TYR A 32 -7.82 0.18 6.40
N PHE A 33 -9.02 -0.13 6.89
CA PHE A 33 -9.75 -1.29 6.42
C PHE A 33 -10.15 -0.96 4.98
N PHE A 34 -9.50 -1.61 4.01
CA PHE A 34 -9.96 -1.53 2.64
C PHE A 34 -11.37 -2.10 2.61
N GLU A 35 -12.38 -1.24 2.37
CA GLU A 35 -13.67 -1.72 1.93
C GLU A 35 -13.45 -2.43 0.60
N ASP A 36 -14.00 -3.64 0.43
CA ASP A 36 -13.99 -4.35 -0.84
C ASP A 36 -14.57 -3.41 -1.91
N SER A 37 -13.69 -2.81 -2.73
CA SER A 37 -14.10 -1.84 -3.73
C SER A 37 -14.98 -2.56 -4.75
N LYS A 38 -16.18 -2.02 -4.99
CA LYS A 38 -17.13 -2.54 -5.98
C LYS A 38 -16.40 -2.86 -7.27
N GLU A 39 -16.55 -4.11 -7.72
CA GLU A 39 -15.93 -4.67 -8.91
C GLU A 39 -15.92 -3.66 -10.05
N ALA A 40 -14.72 -3.21 -10.44
CA ALA A 40 -14.55 -2.47 -11.67
C ALA A 40 -15.10 -3.32 -12.81
N GLU A 41 -16.03 -2.77 -13.60
CA GLU A 41 -16.63 -3.42 -14.76
C GLU A 41 -15.53 -4.06 -15.62
N LYS A 42 -15.52 -5.39 -15.62
CA LYS A 42 -14.58 -6.18 -16.43
C LYS A 42 -14.91 -5.93 -17.89
N SER A 43 -14.14 -5.04 -18.52
CA SER A 43 -13.89 -5.13 -19.96
C SER A 43 -13.45 -6.57 -20.24
N GLN A 44 -14.27 -7.33 -20.97
CA GLN A 44 -13.93 -8.66 -21.47
C GLN A 44 -12.79 -8.54 -22.48
N LYS A 45 -11.57 -8.28 -22.03
CA LYS A 45 -10.38 -8.59 -22.82
C LYS A 45 -10.25 -10.10 -22.88
N GLU A 46 -9.98 -10.63 -24.07
CA GLU A 46 -9.67 -12.05 -24.24
C GLU A 46 -8.55 -12.44 -23.27
N LYS A 47 -8.73 -13.56 -22.56
CA LYS A 47 -7.69 -14.10 -21.68
C LYS A 47 -6.49 -14.55 -22.53
N PRO A 48 -5.24 -14.33 -22.07
CA PRO A 48 -4.07 -14.85 -22.77
C PRO A 48 -4.16 -16.37 -22.88
N LYS A 49 -3.77 -16.91 -24.03
CA LYS A 49 -3.83 -18.34 -24.36
C LYS A 49 -2.49 -19.04 -24.15
N THR A 50 -1.39 -18.28 -24.11
CA THR A 50 -0.03 -18.79 -23.93
C THR A 50 0.69 -18.09 -22.77
N PRO A 51 1.70 -18.73 -22.14
CA PRO A 51 2.55 -18.10 -21.15
C PRO A 51 3.28 -16.86 -21.69
N GLU A 52 3.69 -16.89 -22.96
CA GLU A 52 4.37 -15.77 -23.63
C GLU A 52 3.47 -14.54 -23.74
N GLU A 53 2.21 -14.73 -24.17
CA GLU A 53 1.20 -13.68 -24.20
C GLU A 53 0.94 -13.12 -22.79
N ALA A 54 0.83 -13.98 -21.78
CA ALA A 54 0.62 -13.56 -20.40
C ALA A 54 1.82 -12.74 -19.85
N ALA A 55 3.04 -13.18 -20.16
CA ALA A 55 4.26 -12.46 -19.77
C ALA A 55 4.35 -11.09 -20.44
N GLU A 56 4.00 -11.00 -21.72
CA GLU A 56 3.97 -9.74 -22.46
C GLU A 56 2.95 -8.76 -21.86
N ILE A 57 1.74 -9.23 -21.55
CA ILE A 57 0.72 -8.41 -20.87
C ILE A 57 1.24 -7.89 -19.53
N MET A 58 1.82 -8.76 -18.70
CA MET A 58 2.36 -8.35 -17.40
C MET A 58 3.54 -7.38 -17.52
N ALA A 59 4.35 -7.49 -18.57
CA ALA A 59 5.44 -6.54 -18.84
C ALA A 59 4.89 -5.16 -19.21
N GLN A 60 3.87 -5.09 -20.07
CA GLN A 60 3.22 -3.85 -20.45
C GLN A 60 2.58 -3.14 -19.24
N GLN A 61 1.85 -3.88 -18.39
CA GLN A 61 1.22 -3.32 -17.18
C GLN A 61 2.25 -2.76 -16.18
N ARG A 62 3.37 -3.47 -16.01
CA ARG A 62 4.46 -3.03 -15.13
C ARG A 62 5.08 -1.72 -15.62
N GLU A 63 5.32 -1.62 -16.93
CA GLU A 63 5.87 -0.42 -17.55
C GLU A 63 4.89 0.77 -17.47
N GLU A 64 3.60 0.53 -17.65
CA GLU A 64 2.56 1.54 -17.48
C GLU A 64 2.51 2.06 -16.04
N LEU A 65 2.46 1.18 -15.04
CA LEU A 65 2.51 1.56 -13.63
C LEU A 65 3.77 2.39 -13.32
N TYR A 66 4.93 1.97 -13.83
CA TYR A 66 6.19 2.69 -13.65
C TYR A 66 6.10 4.13 -14.20
N LYS A 67 5.60 4.30 -15.42
CA LYS A 67 5.42 5.62 -16.04
C LYS A 67 4.47 6.50 -15.24
N LEU A 68 3.33 5.97 -14.81
CA LEU A 68 2.36 6.69 -13.99
C LEU A 68 2.98 7.13 -12.66
N ARG A 69 3.75 6.25 -12.02
CA ARG A 69 4.49 6.58 -10.79
C ARG A 69 5.49 7.70 -11.01
N CYS A 70 6.32 7.62 -12.05
CA CYS A 70 7.29 8.65 -12.38
C CYS A 70 6.61 10.01 -12.60
N LEU A 71 5.49 10.04 -13.34
CA LEU A 71 4.74 11.26 -13.59
C LEU A 71 4.13 11.84 -12.30
N ALA A 72 3.55 11.00 -11.44
CA ALA A 72 3.00 11.42 -10.16
C ALA A 72 4.06 11.98 -9.21
N ILE A 73 5.30 11.45 -9.25
CA ILE A 73 6.43 11.94 -8.46
C ILE A 73 6.97 13.27 -9.00
N LEU A 74 7.22 13.34 -10.32
CA LEU A 74 7.88 14.50 -10.94
C LEU A 74 6.92 15.69 -11.17
N SER A 75 5.63 15.41 -11.34
CA SER A 75 4.59 16.42 -11.55
C SER A 75 3.36 16.08 -10.69
N PRO A 76 3.45 16.27 -9.36
CA PRO A 76 2.37 15.90 -8.45
C PRO A 76 1.11 16.75 -8.72
N SER A 77 0.05 16.08 -9.15
CA SER A 77 -1.29 16.63 -9.29
C SER A 77 -2.31 15.61 -8.79
N ARG A 78 -3.49 16.07 -8.38
CA ARG A 78 -4.58 15.17 -7.96
C ARG A 78 -4.84 14.08 -9.01
N GLU A 79 -4.90 14.49 -10.28
CA GLU A 79 -5.15 13.58 -11.40
C GLU A 79 -4.03 12.54 -11.57
N ASN A 80 -2.76 12.96 -11.52
CA ASN A 80 -1.64 12.05 -11.72
C ASN A 80 -1.53 11.02 -10.58
N VAL A 81 -1.82 11.43 -9.35
CA VAL A 81 -1.85 10.53 -8.19
C VAL A 81 -3.02 9.55 -8.29
N ILE A 82 -4.21 10.00 -8.67
CA ILE A 82 -5.39 9.13 -8.86
C ILE A 82 -5.08 8.05 -9.90
N ARG A 83 -4.58 8.41 -11.08
CA ARG A 83 -4.26 7.43 -12.14
C ARG A 83 -3.25 6.39 -11.69
N TYR A 84 -2.21 6.80 -10.96
CA TYR A 84 -1.24 5.86 -10.40
C TYR A 84 -1.90 4.90 -9.41
N VAL A 85 -2.73 5.39 -8.49
CA VAL A 85 -3.42 4.57 -7.49
C VAL A 85 -4.41 3.61 -8.13
N GLU A 86 -5.16 4.05 -9.14
CA GLU A 86 -6.10 3.20 -9.88
C GLU A 86 -5.38 2.03 -10.55
N GLU A 87 -4.27 2.29 -11.26
CA GLU A 87 -3.49 1.23 -11.91
C GLU A 87 -2.78 0.33 -10.90
N GLN A 88 -2.29 0.89 -9.79
CA GLN A 88 -1.72 0.11 -8.68
C GLN A 88 -2.76 -0.85 -8.09
N ASN A 89 -3.98 -0.38 -7.83
CA ASN A 89 -5.06 -1.20 -7.31
C ASN A 89 -5.47 -2.29 -8.29
N ARG A 90 -5.47 -1.99 -9.60
CA ARG A 90 -5.74 -2.99 -10.63
C ARG A 90 -4.75 -4.15 -10.60
N ILE A 91 -3.45 -3.86 -10.44
CA ILE A 91 -2.40 -4.88 -10.31
C ILE A 91 -2.52 -5.65 -8.98
N LEU A 92 -2.89 -4.97 -7.90
CA LEU A 92 -3.13 -5.60 -6.61
C LEU A 92 -4.27 -6.62 -6.70
N SER A 93 -5.39 -6.26 -7.34
CA SER A 93 -6.51 -7.18 -7.55
C SER A 93 -6.13 -8.42 -8.38
N LEU A 94 -5.22 -8.30 -9.35
CA LEU A 94 -4.70 -9.47 -10.07
C LEU A 94 -3.91 -10.41 -9.13
N SER A 95 -3.10 -9.82 -8.26
CA SER A 95 -2.30 -10.56 -7.27
C SER A 95 -3.19 -11.26 -6.23
N GLU A 96 -4.26 -10.59 -5.79
CA GLU A 96 -5.25 -11.16 -4.86
C GLU A 96 -6.00 -12.35 -5.48
N ASN A 97 -6.41 -12.24 -6.75
CA ASN A 97 -7.06 -13.34 -7.47
C ASN A 97 -6.12 -14.55 -7.60
N PHE A 98 -4.85 -14.31 -7.94
CA PHE A 98 -3.84 -15.37 -7.94
C PHE A 98 -3.67 -16.00 -6.56
N ALA A 99 -3.57 -15.19 -5.50
CA ALA A 99 -3.38 -15.69 -4.14
C ALA A 99 -4.55 -16.56 -3.67
N LYS A 100 -5.79 -16.23 -4.05
CA LYS A 100 -6.98 -17.06 -3.76
C LYS A 100 -6.89 -18.43 -4.44
N GLU A 101 -6.63 -18.46 -5.74
CA GLU A 101 -6.49 -19.72 -6.50
C GLU A 101 -5.32 -20.55 -5.97
N TRP A 102 -4.20 -19.89 -5.64
CA TRP A 102 -3.04 -20.56 -5.05
C TRP A 102 -3.37 -21.17 -3.68
N GLN A 103 -4.08 -20.43 -2.82
CA GLN A 103 -4.52 -20.94 -1.53
C GLN A 103 -5.44 -22.16 -1.67
N TYR A 104 -6.41 -22.13 -2.59
CA TYR A 104 -7.27 -23.28 -2.85
C TYR A 104 -6.47 -24.49 -3.34
N LEU A 105 -5.51 -24.27 -4.25
CA LEU A 105 -4.65 -25.34 -4.74
C LEU A 105 -3.84 -26.00 -3.62
N LEU A 106 -3.31 -25.22 -2.67
CA LEU A 106 -2.58 -25.76 -1.52
C LEU A 106 -3.48 -26.54 -0.55
N LEU A 107 -4.76 -26.20 -0.46
CA LEU A 107 -5.73 -26.97 0.34
C LEU A 107 -6.05 -28.31 -0.34
N ASP A 108 -6.15 -28.31 -1.67
CA ASP A 108 -6.45 -29.51 -2.45
C ASP A 108 -5.24 -30.45 -2.59
N LEU A 109 -4.03 -29.89 -2.67
CA LEU A 109 -2.76 -30.60 -2.85
C LEU A 109 -1.75 -30.17 -1.77
N PRO A 110 -1.89 -30.65 -0.52
CA PRO A 110 -1.04 -30.24 0.61
C PRO A 110 0.46 -30.47 0.36
N GLU A 111 0.82 -31.47 -0.43
CA GLU A 111 2.21 -31.79 -0.78
C GLU A 111 2.92 -30.65 -1.53
N LEU A 112 2.19 -29.73 -2.16
CA LEU A 112 2.75 -28.52 -2.76
C LEU A 112 3.17 -27.48 -1.70
N GLY A 113 2.60 -27.56 -0.49
CA GLY A 113 2.86 -26.65 0.63
C GLY A 113 3.98 -27.11 1.57
N ASP A 114 4.33 -28.39 1.56
CA ASP A 114 5.30 -29.01 2.50
C ASP A 114 6.72 -28.40 2.43
N GLY A 115 7.06 -27.65 1.38
CA GLY A 115 8.35 -26.96 1.22
C GLY A 115 8.46 -25.59 1.91
N PHE A 116 7.41 -25.12 2.60
CA PHE A 116 7.37 -23.80 3.26
C PHE A 116 7.28 -23.89 4.80
N ALA A 117 7.41 -25.09 5.38
CA ALA A 117 7.41 -25.34 6.83
C ALA A 117 8.82 -25.28 7.45
#